data_AF-A0A239DPJ7-F1
#
_entry.id   AF-A0A239DPJ7-F1
#
_cell.length_a   1.000
_cell.length_b   1.000
_cell.length_c   1.000
_cell.angle_alpha   90.00
_cell.angle_beta   90.00
_cell.angle_gamma   90.00
#
_symmetry.space_group_name_H-M   'P 1'
#
loop_
_entity.id
_entity.type
_entity.pdbx_description
1 polymer ?
#
loop_
_entity_poly.entity_id
_entity_poly.type
_entity_poly.pdbx_seq_one_letter_code
_entity_poly.pdbx_strand_id
1 'polypeptide(L)'
;MPLEGEYAPSTQQWVRDQVERYEATGGREAATLGDTGLPVVIFSTRGARSGRLRKQPLMRVEHEGAYAMVGSQGGAPTDPAWVGNLRTHPDQ
;
A
#
# COMPACT_ATOMS: atom_id res chain seq x y z
N MET A 1 1.88 -15.55 3.85
CA MET A 1 0.44 -15.74 3.57
C MET A 1 -0.19 -14.36 3.47
N PRO A 2 -1.15 -14.11 2.56
CA PRO A 2 -1.87 -12.84 2.53
C PRO A 2 -2.58 -12.62 3.87
N LEU A 3 -2.69 -11.36 4.30
CA LEU A 3 -3.45 -11.02 5.49
C LEU A 3 -4.93 -11.34 5.30
N GLU A 4 -5.56 -11.88 6.34
CA GLU A 4 -7.00 -12.14 6.37
C GLU A 4 -7.75 -11.07 7.18
N GLY A 5 -8.96 -10.73 6.73
CA GLY A 5 -9.85 -9.79 7.39
C GLY A 5 -10.67 -8.94 6.43
N GLU A 6 -11.54 -8.10 6.99
CA GLU A 6 -12.35 -7.15 6.22
C GLU A 6 -11.45 -6.06 5.61
N TYR A 7 -11.46 -5.93 4.28
CA TYR A 7 -10.76 -4.85 3.58
C TYR A 7 -11.58 -3.56 3.62
N ALA A 8 -10.97 -2.48 4.11
CA ALA A 8 -11.53 -1.15 4.04
C ALA A 8 -10.66 -0.25 3.14
N PRO A 9 -11.16 0.14 1.95
CA PRO A 9 -10.38 0.88 0.98
C PRO A 9 -10.02 2.30 1.46
N SER A 10 -9.05 2.92 0.78
CA SER A 10 -8.62 4.30 1.05
C SER A 10 -9.79 5.28 0.90
N THR A 11 -9.79 6.40 1.62
CA THR A 11 -10.76 7.48 1.40
C THR A 11 -10.47 8.29 0.13
N GLN A 12 -9.23 8.22 -0.39
CA GLN A 12 -8.83 8.86 -1.63
C GLN A 12 -9.23 7.99 -2.83
N GLN A 13 -10.02 8.55 -3.76
CA GLN A 13 -10.55 7.81 -4.91
C GLN A 13 -9.46 7.22 -5.78
N TRP A 14 -8.48 8.02 -6.21
CA TRP A 14 -7.39 7.57 -7.07
C TRP A 14 -6.61 6.39 -6.47
N VAL A 15 -6.43 6.36 -5.14
CA VAL A 15 -5.78 5.24 -4.45
C VAL A 15 -6.63 3.97 -4.55
N ARG A 16 -7.94 4.08 -4.36
CA ARG A 16 -8.86 2.94 -4.48
C ARG A 16 -8.84 2.37 -5.89
N ASP A 17 -9.00 3.24 -6.88
CA ASP A 17 -9.09 2.86 -8.28
C ASP A 17 -7.79 2.19 -8.75
N GLN A 18 -6.64 2.72 -8.31
CA GLN A 18 -5.33 2.12 -8.59
C GLN A 18 -5.18 0.73 -7.95
N VAL A 19 -5.52 0.57 -6.67
CA VAL A 19 -5.45 -0.73 -5.98
C VAL A 19 -6.36 -1.75 -6.64
N GLU A 20 -7.62 -1.40 -6.89
CA GLU A 20 -8.60 -2.29 -7.52
C GLU A 20 -8.13 -2.73 -8.90
N ARG A 21 -7.67 -1.79 -9.73
CA ARG A 21 -7.17 -2.11 -11.07
C ARG A 21 -5.91 -2.97 -11.05
N TYR A 22 -4.97 -2.65 -10.17
CA TYR A 22 -3.75 -3.44 -10.00
C TYR A 22 -4.10 -4.88 -9.65
N GLU A 23 -4.95 -5.09 -8.64
CA GLU A 23 -5.29 -6.44 -8.18
C GLU A 23 -6.15 -7.21 -9.19
N ALA A 24 -7.15 -6.57 -9.80
CA ALA A 24 -8.03 -7.20 -10.81
C ALA A 24 -7.26 -7.70 -12.05
N THR A 25 -6.12 -7.09 -12.36
CA THR A 25 -5.30 -7.46 -13.52
C THR A 25 -4.07 -8.28 -13.17
N GLY A 26 -3.84 -8.59 -11.89
CA GLY A 26 -2.62 -9.25 -11.43
C GLY A 26 -1.37 -8.40 -11.68
N GLY A 27 -1.49 -7.08 -11.54
CA GLY A 27 -0.39 -6.12 -11.67
C GLY A 27 -0.02 -5.75 -13.11
N ARG A 28 -0.85 -6.09 -14.12
CA ARG A 28 -0.60 -5.69 -15.52
C ARG A 28 -1.00 -4.25 -15.80
N GLU A 29 -2.00 -3.74 -15.10
CA GLU A 29 -2.48 -2.35 -15.21
C GLU A 29 -2.31 -1.62 -13.87
N ALA A 30 -2.24 -0.28 -13.93
CA ALA A 30 -2.06 0.59 -12.76
C ALA A 30 -0.82 0.27 -11.90
N ALA A 31 0.19 -0.37 -12.50
CA ALA A 31 1.43 -0.79 -11.85
C ALA A 31 2.53 0.27 -11.80
N THR A 32 2.20 1.51 -12.16
CA THR A 32 3.10 2.67 -12.08
C THR A 32 2.49 3.80 -11.27
N LEU A 33 3.31 4.71 -10.77
CA LEU A 33 2.83 5.96 -10.17
C LEU A 33 2.32 6.89 -11.27
N GLY A 34 1.00 6.86 -11.53
CA GLY A 34 0.39 7.59 -12.65
C GLY A 34 1.15 7.33 -13.96
N ASP A 35 1.42 8.40 -14.70
CA ASP A 35 2.12 8.35 -15.99
C ASP A 35 3.65 8.46 -15.88
N THR A 36 4.22 8.40 -14.67
CA THR A 36 5.67 8.56 -14.46
C THR A 36 6.50 7.37 -14.96
N GLY A 37 5.87 6.23 -15.23
CA GLY A 37 6.54 4.97 -15.55
C GLY A 37 7.25 4.30 -14.37
N LEU A 38 7.28 4.94 -13.19
CA LEU A 38 7.95 4.39 -12.01
C LEU A 38 7.08 3.30 -11.38
N PRO A 39 7.63 2.09 -11.14
CA PRO A 39 6.85 0.94 -10.69
C PRO A 39 6.33 1.07 -9.26
N VAL A 40 5.15 0.53 -8.99
CA VAL A 40 4.56 0.41 -7.66
C VAL A 40 4.21 -1.04 -7.31
N VAL A 41 4.07 -1.30 -6.00
CA VAL A 41 3.56 -2.56 -5.43
C VAL A 41 2.45 -2.22 -4.43
N ILE A 42 1.44 -3.07 -4.37
CA ILE A 42 0.36 -2.94 -3.39
C ILE A 42 0.77 -3.65 -2.09
N PHE A 43 0.89 -2.88 -1.02
CA PHE A 43 1.14 -3.41 0.32
C PHE A 43 -0.17 -3.46 1.10
N SER A 44 -0.41 -4.59 1.77
CA SER A 44 -1.50 -4.75 2.74
C SER A 44 -0.97 -4.52 4.15
N THR A 45 -1.74 -3.87 5.01
CA THR A 45 -1.42 -3.68 6.44
C THR A 45 -2.68 -3.86 7.29
N ARG A 46 -2.53 -4.28 8.55
CA ARG A 46 -3.65 -4.28 9.50
C ARG A 46 -3.82 -2.91 10.15
N GLY A 47 -5.02 -2.31 10.02
CA GLY A 47 -5.31 -1.01 10.61
C GLY A 47 -5.21 -1.02 12.14
N ALA A 48 -4.25 -0.29 12.72
CA ALA A 48 -3.96 -0.33 14.16
C ALA A 48 -5.16 0.00 15.07
N ARG A 49 -6.07 0.87 14.60
CA ARG A 49 -7.30 1.24 15.34
C ARG A 49 -8.51 0.39 14.95
N SER A 50 -8.63 0.01 13.68
CA SER A 50 -9.86 -0.60 13.14
C SER A 50 -9.81 -2.12 13.05
N GLY A 51 -8.63 -2.75 13.11
CA GLY A 51 -8.42 -4.18 12.82
C GLY A 51 -8.61 -4.58 11.35
N ARG A 52 -9.29 -3.75 10.55
CA ARG A 52 -9.52 -3.93 9.11
C ARG A 52 -8.24 -3.85 8.28
N LEU A 53 -8.19 -4.60 7.18
CA LEU A 53 -7.11 -4.55 6.20
C LEU A 53 -7.14 -3.23 5.44
N ARG A 54 -5.97 -2.65 5.23
CA ARG A 54 -5.71 -1.46 4.43
C ARG A 54 -4.73 -1.81 3.33
N LYS A 55 -4.91 -1.23 2.15
CA LYS A 55 -4.04 -1.43 1.00
C LYS A 55 -3.56 -0.09 0.48
N GLN A 56 -2.29 -0.01 0.16
CA GLN A 56 -1.66 1.20 -0.38
C GLN A 56 -0.68 0.86 -1.51
N PRO A 57 -0.72 1.59 -2.63
CA PRO A 57 0.36 1.54 -3.62
C PRO A 57 1.56 2.31 -3.07
N LEU A 58 2.72 1.68 -3.03
CA LEU A 58 4.00 2.33 -2.73
C LEU A 58 4.99 2.05 -3.85
N MET A 59 6.00 2.92 -3.98
CA MET A 59 7.09 2.74 -4.93
C MET A 59 7.77 1.39 -4.74
N ARG A 60 8.05 0.68 -5.85
CA ARG A 60 8.77 -0.59 -5.82
C ARG A 60 10.25 -0.33 -5.54
N VAL A 61 10.67 -0.62 -4.31
CA VAL A 61 12.08 -0.71 -3.92
C VAL A 61 12.31 -2.15 -3.46
N GLU A 62 13.06 -2.91 -4.26
CA GLU A 62 13.28 -4.33 -4.05
C GLU A 62 14.75 -4.68 -4.25
N HIS A 63 15.26 -5.57 -3.40
CA HIS A 63 16.60 -6.13 -3.49
C HIS A 63 16.61 -7.55 -2.92
N GLU A 64 17.00 -8.53 -3.73
CA GLU A 64 17.11 -9.95 -3.34
C GLU A 64 15.83 -10.52 -2.68
N GLY A 65 14.66 -10.11 -3.18
CA GLY A 65 13.36 -10.53 -2.66
C GLY A 65 12.90 -9.77 -1.41
N ALA A 66 13.72 -8.88 -0.85
CA ALA A 66 13.34 -7.97 0.22
C ALA A 66 12.80 -6.65 -0.37
N TYR A 67 11.75 -6.12 0.25
CA TYR A 67 11.15 -4.85 -0.15
C TYR A 67 11.33 -3.79 0.94
N ALA A 68 11.62 -2.56 0.52
CA ALA A 68 11.66 -1.41 1.41
C ALA A 68 10.41 -0.54 1.24
N MET A 69 9.74 -0.25 2.36
CA MET A 69 8.60 0.68 2.41
C MET A 69 9.09 2.03 2.94
N VAL A 70 8.97 3.08 2.13
CA VAL A 70 9.37 4.45 2.54
C VAL A 70 8.16 5.18 3.11
N GLY A 71 8.21 5.56 4.39
CA GLY A 71 7.16 6.25 5.15
C GLY A 71 6.89 7.69 4.74
N SER A 72 6.77 7.97 3.43
CA SER A 72 6.57 9.30 2.88
C SER A 72 5.20 9.44 2.21
N GLN A 73 4.57 10.61 2.36
CA GLN A 73 3.36 10.99 1.65
C GLN A 73 3.55 12.37 1.02
N GLY A 74 4.37 12.43 -0.03
CA GLY A 74 4.65 13.69 -0.74
C GLY A 74 5.34 14.76 0.11
N GLY A 75 6.12 14.35 1.12
CA GLY A 75 6.81 15.28 2.03
C GLY A 75 5.91 15.92 3.10
N ALA A 76 4.70 15.38 3.32
CA ALA A 76 3.84 15.81 4.42
C ALA A 76 4.58 15.76 5.78
N PRO A 77 4.29 16.69 6.72
CA PRO A 77 4.96 16.76 8.01
C PRO A 77 4.56 15.63 8.98
N THR A 78 3.55 14.84 8.63
CA THR A 78 3.06 13.71 9.43
C THR A 78 3.20 12.41 8.66
N ASP A 79 3.55 11.35 9.39
CA ASP A 79 3.62 10.00 8.84
C ASP A 79 2.27 9.56 8.25
N PRO A 80 2.27 8.87 7.09
CA PRO A 80 1.06 8.25 6.57
C PRO A 80 0.56 7.15 7.52
N ALA A 81 -0.76 6.98 7.61
CA ALA A 81 -1.39 6.11 8.61
C ALA A 81 -0.89 4.65 8.61
N TRP A 82 -0.47 4.13 7.45
CA TRP A 82 0.06 2.76 7.34
C TRP A 82 1.39 2.57 8.09
N VAL A 83 2.16 3.64 8.33
CA VAL A 83 3.36 3.56 9.17
C VAL A 83 2.97 3.23 10.61
N GLY A 84 1.89 3.85 11.11
CA GLY A 84 1.31 3.51 12.42
C GLY A 84 0.82 2.06 12.48
N ASN A 85 0.20 1.56 11.39
CA ASN A 85 -0.22 0.18 11.28
C ASN A 85 0.95 -0.80 11.47
N LEU A 86 2.05 -0.60 10.74
CA LEU A 86 3.24 -1.46 10.83
C LEU A 86 3.94 -1.37 12.18
N ARG A 87 3.96 -0.18 12.82
CA ARG A 87 4.51 -0.05 14.18
C ARG A 87 3.72 -0.86 15.20
N THR A 88 2.40 -1.00 15.02
CA THR A 88 1.53 -1.78 15.91
C THR A 88 1.51 -3.27 15.56
N HIS A 89 1.59 -3.61 14.28
CA HIS A 89 1.54 -4.99 13.77
C HIS A 89 2.71 -5.23 12.79
N PRO A 90 3.97 -5.30 13.27
CA PRO A 90 5.15 -5.34 12.40
C PRO A 90 5.29 -6.65 11.59
N ASP A 91 4.59 -7.70 12.01
CA ASP A 91 4.51 -9.01 11.39
C ASP A 91 3.27 -9.15 10.46
N GLN A 92 2.47 -8.08 10.29
CA GLN A 92 1.21 -8.11 9.53
C GLN A 92 1.05 -6.98 8.51
#